data_AF-A0A381WWE8-F1
#
_entry.id   AF-A0A381WWE8-F1
#
_cell.length_a   1.000
_cell.length_b   1.000
_cell.length_c   1.000
_cell.angle_alpha   90.00
_cell.angle_beta   90.00
_cell.angle_gamma   90.00
#
_symmetry.space_group_name_H-M   'P 1'
#
loop_
_entity.id
_entity.type
_entity.pdbx_description
1 polymer ?
#
loop_
_entity_poly.entity_id
_entity_poly.type
_entity_poly.pdbx_seq_one_letter_code
_entity_poly.pdbx_strand_id
1 'polypeptide(L)'
;MYKKRLWTMRQYAGFTSAEASNKRYQYLLKNGVAGLSVAFDLPTQIGYDSDHPISVGEVGKAGVPISSLQNMETLFRDIPLDQVSTSMTINATAATLLAFYIASAENQGIPME
;
A
#
# COMPACT_ATOMS: atom_id res chain seq x y z
N MET A 1 -20.74 22.30 2.21
CA MET A 1 -19.66 21.53 1.58
C MET A 1 -20.21 20.72 0.40
N TYR A 2 -19.34 20.12 -0.43
CA TYR A 2 -19.69 19.15 -1.49
C TYR A 2 -20.39 19.62 -2.78
N LYS A 3 -20.76 20.90 -2.92
CA LYS A 3 -21.31 21.45 -4.20
C LYS A 3 -20.32 21.42 -5.38
N LYS A 4 -19.01 21.49 -5.12
CA LYS A 4 -17.94 21.49 -6.14
C LYS A 4 -17.08 20.23 -6.15
N ARG A 5 -16.94 19.55 -5.01
CA ARG A 5 -16.08 18.37 -4.85
C ARG A 5 -16.66 17.46 -3.79
N LEU A 6 -16.94 16.21 -4.15
CA LEU A 6 -17.38 15.18 -3.20
C LEU A 6 -16.24 14.74 -2.28
N TRP A 7 -16.58 13.98 -1.23
CA TRP A 7 -15.57 13.28 -0.45
C TRP A 7 -14.83 12.26 -1.33
N THR A 8 -13.59 11.94 -0.98
CA THR A 8 -12.88 10.85 -1.64
C THR A 8 -13.46 9.53 -1.13
N MET A 9 -14.04 8.73 -2.03
CA MET A 9 -14.30 7.32 -1.72
C MET A 9 -12.95 6.61 -1.68
N ARG A 10 -12.53 6.23 -0.47
CA ARG A 10 -11.24 5.58 -0.19
C ARG A 10 -11.47 4.29 0.57
N GLN A 11 -11.27 3.16 -0.10
CA GLN A 11 -11.43 1.85 0.53
C GLN A 11 -10.13 1.39 1.18
N TYR A 12 -10.26 0.89 2.41
CA TYR A 12 -9.18 0.22 3.14
C TYR A 12 -9.05 -1.23 2.65
N ALA A 13 -7.87 -1.60 2.16
CA ALA A 13 -7.63 -2.90 1.57
C ALA A 13 -6.14 -3.32 1.64
N GLY A 14 -5.91 -4.62 1.66
CA GLY A 14 -4.61 -5.27 1.67
C GLY A 14 -4.77 -6.67 2.27
N PHE A 15 -4.23 -7.70 1.62
CA PHE A 15 -4.25 -9.09 2.10
C PHE A 15 -3.31 -9.98 1.29
N THR A 16 -2.95 -11.12 1.86
CA THR A 16 -2.18 -12.23 1.26
C THR A 16 -0.81 -11.82 0.73
N SER A 17 -0.69 -11.27 -0.47
CA SER A 17 0.58 -10.86 -1.08
C SER A 17 0.47 -9.48 -1.72
N ALA A 18 1.63 -8.90 -2.07
CA ALA A 18 1.68 -7.64 -2.80
C ALA A 18 0.95 -7.73 -4.15
N GLU A 19 1.09 -8.84 -4.90
CA GLU A 19 0.44 -9.05 -6.20
C GLU A 19 -1.08 -9.17 -6.07
N ALA A 20 -1.56 -9.90 -5.06
CA ALA A 20 -2.99 -10.05 -4.83
C ALA A 20 -3.63 -8.73 -4.36
N SER A 21 -2.93 -7.99 -3.49
CA SER A 21 -3.35 -6.66 -3.05
C SER A 21 -3.35 -5.67 -4.22
N ASN A 22 -2.34 -5.70 -5.09
CA ASN A 22 -2.30 -4.89 -6.31
C ASN A 22 -3.51 -5.18 -7.23
N LYS A 23 -3.81 -6.47 -7.49
CA LYS A 23 -5.02 -6.86 -8.26
C LYS A 23 -6.30 -6.31 -7.63
N ARG A 24 -6.39 -6.32 -6.29
CA ARG A 24 -7.52 -5.71 -5.57
C ARG A 24 -7.57 -4.21 -5.76
N TYR A 25 -6.44 -3.50 -5.71
CA TYR A 25 -6.40 -2.06 -5.93
C TYR A 25 -6.83 -1.68 -7.33
N GLN A 26 -6.31 -2.37 -8.36
CA GLN A 26 -6.74 -2.15 -9.74
C GLN A 26 -8.25 -2.41 -9.91
N TYR A 27 -8.78 -3.47 -9.29
CA TYR A 27 -10.22 -3.72 -9.26
C TYR A 27 -11.00 -2.56 -8.63
N LEU A 28 -10.56 -2.04 -7.49
CA LEU A 28 -11.22 -0.94 -6.79
C LEU A 28 -11.21 0.35 -7.62
N LEU A 29 -10.05 0.71 -8.20
CA LEU A 29 -9.90 1.87 -9.07
C LEU A 29 -10.81 1.77 -10.30
N LYS A 30 -10.85 0.59 -10.95
CA LYS A 30 -11.74 0.33 -12.09
C LYS A 30 -13.23 0.46 -11.73
N ASN A 31 -13.59 0.25 -10.46
CA ASN A 31 -14.96 0.37 -9.96
C ASN A 31 -15.27 1.74 -9.32
N GLY A 32 -14.45 2.77 -9.58
CA GLY A 32 -14.75 4.15 -9.22
C GLY A 32 -14.26 4.61 -7.85
N VAL A 33 -13.44 3.80 -7.17
CA VAL A 33 -12.69 4.28 -5.98
C VAL A 33 -11.67 5.31 -6.42
N ALA A 34 -11.67 6.49 -5.79
CA ALA A 34 -10.83 7.63 -6.17
C ALA A 34 -9.56 7.78 -5.30
N GLY A 35 -9.36 6.89 -4.33
CA GLY A 35 -8.15 6.82 -3.54
C GLY A 35 -7.99 5.47 -2.84
N LEU A 36 -6.75 5.07 -2.59
CA LEU A 36 -6.45 3.79 -1.94
C LEU A 36 -6.08 4.00 -0.47
N SER A 37 -6.43 3.07 0.42
CA SER A 37 -5.88 3.00 1.78
C SER A 37 -5.31 1.61 2.01
N VAL A 38 -4.01 1.54 2.29
CA VAL A 38 -3.25 0.30 2.41
C VAL A 38 -3.34 -0.25 3.84
N ALA A 39 -3.76 -1.51 3.94
CA ALA A 39 -3.72 -2.32 5.15
C ALA A 39 -2.49 -3.23 5.14
N PHE A 40 -1.60 -3.09 6.12
CA PHE A 40 -0.40 -3.93 6.26
C PHE A 40 -0.64 -5.11 7.20
N ASP A 41 0.07 -6.21 6.99
CA ASP A 41 0.02 -7.33 7.92
C ASP A 41 0.68 -7.02 9.27
N LEU A 42 0.51 -7.90 10.25
CA LEU A 42 1.04 -7.64 11.60
C LEU A 42 2.57 -7.53 11.58
N PRO A 43 3.35 -8.48 11.00
CA PRO A 43 4.81 -8.36 10.91
C PRO A 43 5.31 -7.01 10.38
N THR A 44 4.73 -6.51 9.28
CA THR A 44 5.08 -5.20 8.71
C THR A 44 4.78 -4.05 9.69
N GLN A 45 3.67 -4.14 10.42
CA GLN A 45 3.28 -3.12 11.42
C GLN A 45 4.23 -3.07 12.62
N ILE A 46 4.75 -4.22 13.05
CA ILE A 46 5.63 -4.34 14.22
C ILE A 46 7.13 -4.43 13.86
N GLY A 47 7.49 -4.31 12.58
CA GLY A 47 8.88 -4.16 12.14
C GLY A 47 9.66 -5.46 11.97
N TYR A 48 8.99 -6.55 11.65
CA TYR A 48 9.64 -7.82 11.33
C TYR A 48 9.45 -8.20 9.86
N ASP A 49 10.52 -8.76 9.29
CA ASP A 49 10.46 -9.36 7.97
C ASP A 49 9.63 -10.64 7.96
N SER A 50 9.15 -11.00 6.76
CA SER A 50 8.26 -12.15 6.57
C SER A 50 8.91 -13.49 6.92
N ASP A 51 10.24 -13.57 6.89
CA ASP A 51 11.03 -14.76 7.25
C ASP A 51 11.47 -14.79 8.73
N HIS A 52 11.20 -13.72 9.49
CA HIS A 52 11.51 -13.69 10.91
C HIS A 52 10.64 -14.73 11.66
N PRO A 53 11.19 -15.51 12.61
CA PRO A 53 10.44 -16.56 13.32
C PRO A 53 9.15 -16.08 14.01
N ILE A 54 9.11 -14.82 14.47
CA ILE A 54 7.91 -14.22 15.09
C ILE A 54 6.75 -13.98 14.11
N SER A 55 7.05 -13.92 12.81
CA SER A 55 6.11 -13.58 11.74
C SER A 55 5.29 -14.79 11.30
N VAL A 56 5.74 -16.00 11.63
CA VAL A 56 5.13 -17.26 11.22
C VAL A 56 3.65 -17.30 11.62
N GLY A 57 2.78 -17.50 10.62
CA GLY A 57 1.33 -17.58 10.79
C GLY A 57 0.58 -16.24 10.73
N GLU A 58 1.30 -15.12 10.67
CA GLU A 58 0.70 -13.77 10.57
C GLU A 58 1.02 -13.06 9.25
N VAL A 59 2.01 -13.56 8.48
CA VAL A 59 2.36 -13.05 7.15
C VAL A 59 1.14 -13.03 6.23
N GLY A 60 0.77 -11.85 5.75
CA GLY A 60 -0.32 -11.66 4.80
C GLY A 60 -1.74 -11.90 5.33
N LYS A 61 -1.90 -12.19 6.62
CA LYS A 61 -3.20 -12.58 7.20
C LYS A 61 -4.13 -11.41 7.46
N ALA A 62 -3.60 -10.36 8.08
CA ALA A 62 -4.36 -9.14 8.44
C ALA A 62 -4.24 -8.01 7.40
N GLY A 63 -3.31 -8.14 6.45
CA GLY A 63 -2.98 -7.09 5.48
C GLY A 63 -1.95 -7.57 4.45
N VAL A 64 -1.38 -6.66 3.68
CA VAL A 64 -0.29 -6.96 2.75
C VAL A 64 1.05 -7.07 3.50
N PRO A 65 1.88 -8.10 3.24
CA PRO A 65 3.24 -8.18 3.76
C PRO A 65 4.18 -7.28 2.95
N ILE A 66 4.97 -6.44 3.61
CA ILE A 66 6.02 -5.61 3.00
C ILE A 66 7.29 -5.74 3.81
N SER A 67 8.27 -6.48 3.28
CA SER A 67 9.61 -6.64 3.88
C SER A 67 10.70 -5.96 3.05
N SER A 68 10.40 -5.53 1.83
CA SER A 68 11.37 -4.83 0.97
C SER A 68 10.74 -3.81 0.03
N LEU A 69 11.60 -2.98 -0.59
CA LEU A 69 11.20 -2.07 -1.67
C LEU A 69 10.49 -2.81 -2.81
N GLN A 70 10.97 -3.99 -3.19
CA GLN A 70 10.37 -4.77 -4.29
C GLN A 70 8.91 -5.18 -3.99
N ASN A 71 8.56 -5.40 -2.72
CA ASN A 71 7.16 -5.65 -2.35
C ASN A 71 6.32 -4.39 -2.55
N MET A 72 6.84 -3.21 -2.22
CA MET A 72 6.14 -1.95 -2.43
C MET A 72 5.96 -1.64 -3.93
N GLU A 73 7.00 -1.87 -4.73
CA GLU A 73 6.95 -1.74 -6.19
C GLU A 73 5.91 -2.68 -6.79
N THR A 74 5.85 -3.93 -6.31
CA THR A 74 4.85 -4.91 -6.74
C THR A 74 3.44 -4.48 -6.33
N LEU A 75 3.28 -3.93 -5.13
CA LEU A 75 2.01 -3.46 -4.60
C LEU A 75 1.43 -2.32 -5.46
N PHE A 76 2.28 -1.43 -5.97
CA PHE A 76 1.88 -0.27 -6.76
C PHE A 76 2.18 -0.39 -8.27
N ARG A 77 2.56 -1.57 -8.74
CA ARG A 77 2.78 -1.82 -10.17
C ARG A 77 1.53 -1.47 -10.97
N ASP A 78 1.72 -0.73 -12.06
CA ASP A 78 0.67 -0.23 -12.96
C ASP A 78 -0.38 0.68 -12.29
N ILE A 79 -0.05 1.30 -11.15
CA ILE A 79 -0.89 2.31 -10.48
C ILE A 79 -0.18 3.67 -10.59
N PRO A 80 -0.77 4.68 -11.25
CA PRO A 80 -0.16 6.00 -11.40
C PRO A 80 -0.23 6.77 -10.07
N LEU A 81 0.87 6.76 -9.31
CA LEU A 81 0.96 7.35 -7.96
C LEU A 81 0.85 8.89 -7.93
N ASP A 82 1.06 9.54 -9.07
CA ASP A 82 0.85 10.97 -9.31
C ASP A 82 -0.64 11.35 -9.45
N GLN A 83 -1.49 10.37 -9.79
CA GLN A 83 -2.92 10.58 -10.05
C GLN A 83 -3.82 9.95 -8.98
N VAL A 84 -3.34 8.89 -8.32
CA VAL A 84 -4.09 8.19 -7.27
C VAL A 84 -3.57 8.61 -5.91
N SER A 85 -4.44 9.28 -5.14
CA SER A 85 -4.12 9.56 -3.75
C SER A 85 -4.07 8.25 -2.95
N THR A 86 -2.96 8.00 -2.28
CA THR A 86 -2.75 6.84 -1.40
C THR A 86 -2.76 7.27 0.07
N SER A 87 -3.19 6.35 0.94
CA SER A 87 -3.08 6.45 2.38
C SER A 87 -2.48 5.13 2.86
N MET A 88 -1.63 5.19 3.88
CA MET A 88 -1.00 4.02 4.48
C MET A 88 -1.36 4.01 5.97
N THR A 89 -2.08 2.99 6.42
CA THR A 89 -2.42 2.86 7.85
C THR A 89 -1.26 2.16 8.56
N ILE A 90 -0.28 2.96 8.97
CA ILE A 90 0.97 2.47 9.54
C ILE A 90 1.46 3.42 10.63
N ASN A 91 2.17 2.89 11.65
CA ASN A 91 2.59 3.65 12.83
C ASN A 91 4.09 3.46 13.10
N ALA A 92 4.48 2.41 13.84
CA ALA A 92 5.85 2.21 14.32
C ALA A 92 6.89 2.18 13.17
N THR A 93 6.53 1.61 12.03
CA THR A 93 7.39 1.47 10.84
C THR A 93 7.11 2.53 9.78
N ALA A 94 6.35 3.59 10.09
CA ALA A 94 5.88 4.57 9.11
C ALA A 94 7.02 5.23 8.30
N ALA A 95 8.16 5.53 8.93
CA ALA A 95 9.30 6.13 8.23
C ALA A 95 9.86 5.20 7.13
N THR A 96 9.98 3.91 7.42
CA THR A 96 10.45 2.90 6.46
C THR A 96 9.47 2.72 5.31
N LEU A 97 8.18 2.57 5.60
CA LEU A 97 7.17 2.38 4.56
C LEU A 97 6.98 3.63 3.70
N LEU A 98 7.13 4.83 4.28
CA LEU A 98 7.15 6.08 3.52
C LEU A 98 8.37 6.15 2.59
N ALA A 99 9.55 5.74 3.05
CA ALA A 99 10.75 5.69 2.21
C ALA A 99 10.58 4.72 1.04
N PHE A 100 10.00 3.53 1.27
CA PHE A 100 9.68 2.59 0.20
C PHE A 100 8.64 3.14 -0.77
N TYR A 101 7.63 3.86 -0.28
CA TYR A 101 6.61 4.49 -1.11
C TYR A 101 7.22 5.54 -2.05
N ILE A 102 8.08 6.42 -1.52
CA ILE A 102 8.77 7.46 -2.30
C ILE A 102 9.68 6.81 -3.35
N ALA A 103 10.56 5.88 -2.93
CA ALA A 103 11.47 5.20 -3.84
C ALA A 103 10.72 4.42 -4.93
N SER A 104 9.57 3.80 -4.60
CA SER A 104 8.72 3.14 -5.59
C SER A 104 8.12 4.12 -6.60
N ALA A 105 7.79 5.35 -6.20
CA ALA A 105 7.30 6.38 -7.12
C ALA A 105 8.43 6.91 -8.01
N GLU A 106 9.62 7.17 -7.45
CA GLU A 106 10.80 7.60 -8.20
C GLU A 106 11.20 6.56 -9.25
N ASN A 107 11.16 5.26 -8.90
CA ASN A 107 11.43 4.16 -9.84
C ASN A 107 10.36 4.04 -10.95
N GLN A 108 9.17 4.62 -10.77
CA GLN A 108 8.16 4.79 -11.82
C GLN A 108 8.34 6.09 -12.63
N GLY A 109 9.38 6.88 -12.34
CA GLY A 109 9.62 8.18 -12.98
C GLY A 109 8.76 9.32 -12.42
N ILE A 110 8.16 9.14 -11.25
CA ILE A 110 7.35 10.16 -10.56
C ILE A 110 8.23 10.82 -9.48
N PRO A 111 8.68 12.08 -9.69
CA PRO A 111 9.47 12.79 -8.69
C PRO A 111 8.61 13.17 -7.48
N MET A 112 9.28 13.42 -6.34
CA MET A 112 8.63 13.92 -5.13
C MET A 112 8.17 15.39 -5.26
N GLU A 113 8.76 16.15 -6.19
CA GLU A 113 8.52 17.58 -6.44
C GLU A 113 7.76 17.83 -7.75
#